data_AF-A0A954HDQ4-F1
#
_entry.id   AF-A0A954HDQ4-F1
#
_cell.length_a   1.000
_cell.length_b   1.000
_cell.length_c   1.000
_cell.angle_alpha   90.00
_cell.angle_beta   90.00
_cell.angle_gamma   90.00
#
_symmetry.space_group_name_H-M   'P 1'
#
loop_
_entity.id
_entity.type
_entity.pdbx_description
1 polymer ?
#
loop_
_entity_poly.entity_id
_entity_poly.type
_entity_poly.pdbx_seq_one_letter_code
_entity_poly.pdbx_strand_id
1 'polypeptide(L)'
;MHRRLIAHILGLIVIPGCLATGAVWGQGQAPGRSTIPPVANNPDPIQRPVQPAQQGQPAEKHEVSPELEQILVTWEKYSVKLTKLEGAFEKYDYDFVFKIEKRSEGRYYYEEPDKGRMDFFPPKQLPETNETRGVTFQVKPNYTQSWICTGKEILDINHDEKTYNMVDIPARFQGQNIIESPLPFLFGMKAEEMKKRYLMTLGDMHNPQKGVIHIVAAPLHPAQQREYRRIEVLLNTADFLPTAVRLWGASGNNETVYVFTKHATRKLPWLPQSPFQGRLPAAYKLLVHEKAPPQMNNAQKILPNGQIERTAQGNGRATVQ
;
A
#
# COMPACT_ATOMS: atom_id res chain seq x y z
N MET A 1 4.65 27.14 10.84
CA MET A 1 4.73 26.84 9.39
C MET A 1 3.92 25.61 8.95
N HIS A 2 3.53 24.67 9.83
CA HIS A 2 2.87 23.41 9.44
C HIS A 2 1.40 23.50 8.96
N ARG A 3 0.60 24.50 9.39
CA ARG A 3 -0.79 24.66 8.92
C ARG A 3 -0.92 25.05 7.44
N ARG A 4 0.12 25.63 6.81
CA ARG A 4 0.07 26.06 5.41
C ARG A 4 0.32 24.92 4.41
N LEU A 5 1.06 23.88 4.80
CA LEU A 5 1.29 22.69 3.95
C LEU A 5 0.03 21.81 3.92
N ILE A 6 -0.65 21.67 5.06
CA ILE A 6 -1.95 21.01 5.16
C ILE A 6 -3.00 21.77 4.34
N ALA A 7 -3.01 23.12 4.39
CA ALA A 7 -3.96 23.94 3.63
C ALA A 7 -3.76 23.93 2.09
N HIS A 8 -2.59 23.52 1.59
CA HIS A 8 -2.37 23.35 0.14
C HIS A 8 -2.76 21.95 -0.36
N ILE A 9 -2.78 20.95 0.52
CA ILE A 9 -3.29 19.60 0.22
C ILE A 9 -4.81 19.52 0.46
N LEU A 10 -5.31 20.32 1.40
CA LEU A 10 -6.71 20.43 1.83
C LEU A 10 -7.12 21.91 1.78
N GLY A 11 -7.53 22.38 0.59
CA GLY A 11 -7.99 23.77 0.43
C GLY A 11 -9.19 24.06 1.33
N LEU A 12 -9.02 24.90 2.37
CA LEU A 12 -10.07 25.24 3.32
C LEU A 12 -10.10 26.75 3.62
N ILE A 13 -11.28 27.35 3.45
CA ILE A 13 -11.70 28.65 3.97
C ILE A 13 -12.62 28.38 5.18
N VAL A 14 -12.45 29.13 6.27
CA VAL A 14 -13.24 29.01 7.51
C VAL A 14 -14.35 30.07 7.51
N ILE A 15 -15.61 29.68 7.72
CA ILE A 15 -16.70 30.58 8.13
C ILE A 15 -17.53 29.91 9.24
N PRO A 16 -17.90 30.62 10.33
CA PRO A 16 -18.70 30.07 11.43
C PRO A 16 -20.20 30.43 11.36
N GLY A 17 -21.04 29.51 11.81
CA GLY A 17 -22.32 29.80 12.48
C GLY A 17 -23.61 29.34 11.79
N CYS A 18 -24.32 28.37 12.38
CA CYS A 18 -25.65 28.54 13.00
C CYS A 18 -26.36 27.19 13.29
N LEU A 19 -27.28 27.26 14.25
CA LEU A 19 -27.91 26.20 15.05
C LEU A 19 -29.10 25.48 14.37
N ALA A 20 -29.31 24.19 14.72
CA ALA A 20 -30.51 23.65 15.40
C ALA A 20 -31.06 22.29 14.86
N THR A 21 -31.07 21.31 15.78
CA THR A 21 -32.09 20.27 16.09
C THR A 21 -32.70 19.35 15.03
N GLY A 22 -32.68 18.03 15.33
CA GLY A 22 -33.73 17.08 14.89
C GLY A 22 -33.22 15.64 14.70
N ALA A 23 -33.73 14.72 15.52
CA ALA A 23 -33.36 13.29 15.56
C ALA A 23 -33.74 12.49 14.30
N VAL A 24 -33.07 11.36 14.07
CA VAL A 24 -33.64 9.98 14.04
C VAL A 24 -32.48 8.99 13.89
N TRP A 25 -32.48 7.97 14.75
CA TRP A 25 -31.54 6.86 14.75
C TRP A 25 -31.89 5.89 13.61
N GLY A 26 -30.97 5.71 12.66
CA GLY A 26 -31.13 4.78 11.53
C GLY A 26 -30.00 3.76 11.52
N GLN A 27 -30.37 2.48 11.57
CA GLN A 27 -29.53 1.28 11.64
C GLN A 27 -28.39 1.25 10.62
N GLY A 28 -27.21 0.85 11.09
CA GLY A 28 -26.04 0.56 10.26
C GLY A 28 -26.30 -0.62 9.33
N GLN A 29 -26.18 -0.39 8.03
CA GLN A 29 -26.08 -1.43 7.01
C GLN A 29 -24.62 -1.59 6.61
N ALA A 30 -24.13 -2.82 6.73
CA ALA A 30 -22.83 -3.26 6.25
C ALA A 30 -22.79 -3.24 4.70
N PRO A 31 -21.68 -2.80 4.08
CA PRO A 31 -21.58 -2.87 2.62
C PRO A 31 -21.35 -4.31 2.14
N GLY A 32 -22.27 -4.77 1.29
CA GLY A 32 -21.96 -5.51 0.06
C GLY A 32 -21.42 -6.94 0.19
N ARG A 33 -22.30 -7.89 0.47
CA ARG A 33 -22.11 -9.32 0.12
C ARG A 33 -22.37 -9.49 -1.38
N SER A 34 -21.34 -9.80 -2.16
CA SER A 34 -21.51 -10.34 -3.52
C SER A 34 -22.03 -11.77 -3.44
N THR A 35 -23.31 -11.98 -3.75
CA THR A 35 -23.90 -13.31 -3.92
C THR A 35 -23.57 -13.85 -5.30
N ILE A 36 -22.80 -14.93 -5.35
CA ILE A 36 -22.60 -15.73 -6.56
C ILE A 36 -23.88 -16.57 -6.77
N PRO A 37 -24.55 -16.51 -7.94
CA PRO A 37 -25.68 -17.41 -8.23
C PRO A 37 -25.18 -18.84 -8.50
N PRO A 38 -25.98 -19.89 -8.22
CA PRO A 38 -25.57 -21.27 -8.41
C PRO A 38 -25.48 -21.62 -9.90
N VAL A 39 -24.34 -22.20 -10.30
CA VAL A 39 -24.10 -22.75 -11.63
C VAL A 39 -24.91 -24.04 -11.78
N ALA A 40 -25.83 -24.05 -12.73
CA ALA A 40 -26.52 -25.24 -13.20
C ALA A 40 -25.57 -26.08 -14.09
N ASN A 41 -25.53 -27.38 -13.81
CA ASN A 41 -24.82 -28.39 -14.60
C ASN A 41 -25.36 -28.48 -16.04
N ASN A 42 -24.49 -28.42 -17.04
CA ASN A 42 -24.67 -29.19 -18.27
C ASN A 42 -23.32 -29.53 -18.95
N PRO A 43 -23.22 -30.66 -19.67
CA PRO A 43 -21.97 -31.27 -20.07
C PRO A 43 -21.45 -30.85 -21.47
N ASP A 44 -20.13 -31.01 -21.58
CA ASP A 44 -19.23 -31.14 -22.73
C ASP A 44 -18.94 -29.99 -23.71
N PRO A 45 -17.66 -29.87 -24.16
CA PRO A 45 -17.11 -28.65 -24.74
C PRO A 45 -16.90 -28.77 -26.25
N ILE A 46 -17.49 -27.85 -27.02
CA ILE A 46 -17.05 -27.60 -28.40
C ILE A 46 -15.78 -26.74 -28.36
N GLN A 47 -14.67 -27.35 -28.74
CA GLN A 47 -13.35 -26.74 -28.91
C GLN A 47 -13.43 -25.58 -29.92
N ARG A 48 -13.20 -24.35 -29.46
CA ARG A 48 -12.87 -23.23 -30.34
C ARG A 48 -11.36 -23.26 -30.60
N PRO A 49 -10.90 -23.00 -31.84
CA PRO A 49 -9.48 -22.92 -32.14
C PRO A 49 -8.81 -21.85 -31.28
N VAL A 50 -7.74 -22.24 -30.59
CA VAL A 50 -6.86 -21.35 -29.84
C VAL A 50 -6.16 -20.45 -30.85
N GLN A 51 -6.51 -19.17 -30.89
CA GLN A 51 -5.71 -18.18 -31.61
C GLN A 51 -4.34 -18.06 -30.92
N PRO A 52 -3.22 -18.07 -31.67
CA PRO A 52 -1.90 -17.88 -31.09
C PRO A 52 -1.85 -16.56 -30.32
N ALA A 53 -1.39 -16.63 -29.07
CA ALA A 53 -1.11 -15.45 -28.26
C ALA A 53 -0.17 -14.54 -29.06
N GLN A 54 -0.64 -13.34 -29.39
CA GLN A 54 0.24 -12.27 -29.88
C GLN A 54 1.32 -12.07 -28.82
N GLN A 55 2.56 -12.40 -29.18
CA GLN A 55 3.74 -12.09 -28.39
C GLN A 55 3.69 -10.59 -28.08
N GLY A 56 3.61 -10.27 -26.79
CA GLY A 56 3.56 -8.90 -26.32
C GLY A 56 4.69 -8.10 -26.95
N GLN A 57 4.34 -7.01 -27.63
CA GLN A 57 5.30 -6.02 -28.07
C GLN A 57 6.19 -5.64 -26.86
N PRO A 58 7.51 -5.45 -27.06
CA PRO A 58 8.37 -4.94 -26.01
C PRO A 58 7.75 -3.65 -25.48
N ALA A 59 7.45 -3.60 -24.17
CA ALA A 59 7.00 -2.37 -23.54
C ALA A 59 8.02 -1.28 -23.89
N GLU A 60 7.57 -0.25 -24.60
CA GLU A 60 8.37 0.91 -24.94
C GLU A 60 8.99 1.42 -23.63
N LYS A 61 10.32 1.50 -23.56
CA LYS A 61 10.99 1.97 -22.34
C LYS A 61 10.54 3.41 -22.11
N HIS A 62 9.68 3.61 -21.12
CA HIS A 62 9.31 4.95 -20.71
C HIS A 62 10.53 5.64 -20.09
N GLU A 63 11.04 6.67 -20.76
CA GLU A 63 12.14 7.47 -20.27
C GLU A 63 11.62 8.55 -19.30
N VAL A 64 12.21 8.59 -18.10
CA VAL A 64 11.97 9.67 -17.14
C VAL A 64 12.89 10.87 -17.46
N SER A 65 12.50 12.07 -17.04
CA SER A 65 13.36 13.24 -17.23
C SER A 65 14.71 13.09 -16.49
N PRO A 66 15.80 13.71 -16.96
CA PRO A 66 17.09 13.63 -16.28
C PRO A 66 17.05 14.11 -14.82
N GLU A 67 16.22 15.11 -14.53
CA GLU A 67 16.00 15.59 -13.16
C GLU A 67 15.31 14.53 -12.29
N LEU A 68 14.24 13.90 -12.80
CA LEU A 68 13.55 12.84 -12.09
C LEU A 68 14.47 11.63 -11.88
N GLU A 69 15.29 11.27 -12.87
CA GLU A 69 16.30 10.22 -12.73
C GLU A 69 17.25 10.50 -11.55
N GLN A 70 17.78 11.72 -11.48
CA GLN A 70 18.67 12.12 -10.39
C GLN A 70 17.96 12.07 -9.03
N ILE A 71 16.69 12.47 -8.98
CA ILE A 71 15.86 12.39 -7.77
C ILE A 71 15.68 10.93 -7.34
N LEU A 72 15.33 10.03 -8.26
CA LEU A 72 15.11 8.61 -7.95
C LEU A 72 16.37 7.93 -7.45
N VAL A 73 17.52 8.17 -8.10
CA VAL A 73 18.83 7.66 -7.66
C VAL A 73 19.20 8.21 -6.28
N THR A 74 18.94 9.50 -6.04
CA THR A 74 19.20 10.10 -4.73
C THR A 74 18.27 9.51 -3.67
N TRP A 75 17.00 9.34 -3.98
CA TRP A 75 16.02 8.74 -3.08
C TRP A 75 16.41 7.31 -2.69
N GLU A 76 16.82 6.48 -3.64
CA GLU A 76 17.37 5.13 -3.36
C GLU A 76 18.56 5.19 -2.38
N LYS A 77 19.51 6.11 -2.61
CA LYS A 77 20.69 6.28 -1.75
C LYS A 77 20.34 6.71 -0.31
N TYR A 78 19.26 7.47 -0.13
CA TYR A 78 18.78 7.84 1.21
C TYR A 78 17.97 6.71 1.84
N SER A 79 17.08 6.07 1.08
CA SER A 79 16.18 5.04 1.60
C SER A 79 16.90 3.77 2.02
N VAL A 80 17.98 3.36 1.33
CA VAL A 80 18.79 2.18 1.70
C VAL A 80 19.48 2.32 3.07
N LYS A 81 19.64 3.55 3.58
CA LYS A 81 20.24 3.79 4.90
C LYS A 81 19.23 3.67 6.03
N LEU A 82 17.94 3.63 5.71
CA LEU A 82 16.86 3.54 6.69
C LEU A 82 16.69 2.08 7.08
N THR A 83 17.30 1.68 8.19
CA THR A 83 17.12 0.33 8.74
C THR A 83 15.91 0.26 9.67
N LYS A 84 15.56 1.38 10.31
CA LYS A 84 14.39 1.54 11.17
C LYS A 84 13.83 2.95 11.05
N LEU A 85 12.50 3.06 11.09
CA LEU A 85 11.82 4.34 11.16
C LEU A 85 10.57 4.22 12.01
N GLU A 86 10.27 5.26 12.78
CA GLU A 86 8.96 5.42 13.39
C GLU A 86 8.45 6.85 13.19
N GLY A 87 7.14 7.02 13.28
CA GLY A 87 6.56 8.35 13.22
C GLY A 87 5.07 8.37 13.39
N ALA A 88 4.50 9.56 13.19
CA ALA A 88 3.07 9.79 13.23
C ALA A 88 2.56 10.23 11.86
N PHE A 89 1.31 9.90 11.58
CA PHE A 89 0.62 10.31 10.37
C PHE A 89 -0.84 10.62 10.63
N GLU A 90 -1.43 11.37 9.71
CA GLU A 90 -2.87 11.51 9.53
C GLU A 90 -3.27 10.81 8.23
N LYS A 91 -4.43 10.15 8.23
CA LYS A 91 -5.01 9.50 7.06
C LYS A 91 -6.37 10.09 6.76
N TYR A 92 -6.62 10.29 5.48
CA TYR A 92 -7.87 10.79 4.93
C TYR A 92 -8.32 9.85 3.82
N ASP A 93 -9.52 9.30 3.92
CA ASP A 93 -10.17 8.54 2.85
C ASP A 93 -11.36 9.33 2.32
N TYR A 94 -11.30 9.74 1.06
CA TYR A 94 -12.35 10.44 0.37
C TYR A 94 -13.14 9.49 -0.51
N ASP A 95 -14.46 9.52 -0.36
CA ASP A 95 -15.41 8.94 -1.29
C ASP A 95 -16.16 10.09 -1.97
N PHE A 96 -15.88 10.32 -3.25
CA PHE A 96 -16.44 11.42 -4.02
C PHE A 96 -17.89 11.17 -4.45
N VAL A 97 -18.34 9.91 -4.44
CA VAL A 97 -19.72 9.53 -4.80
C VAL A 97 -20.65 9.83 -3.64
N PHE A 98 -20.30 9.34 -2.45
CA PHE A 98 -21.10 9.56 -1.24
C PHE A 98 -20.76 10.86 -0.53
N LYS A 99 -19.71 11.58 -0.98
CA LYS A 99 -19.19 12.80 -0.36
C LYS A 99 -18.90 12.58 1.14
N ILE A 100 -18.25 11.46 1.44
CA ILE A 100 -17.81 11.11 2.79
C ILE A 100 -16.29 11.18 2.84
N GLU A 101 -15.79 11.80 3.91
CA GLU A 101 -14.38 11.78 4.27
C GLU A 101 -14.22 11.04 5.59
N LYS A 102 -13.42 9.97 5.63
CA LYS A 102 -13.04 9.31 6.87
C LYS A 102 -11.64 9.75 7.29
N ARG A 103 -11.46 10.10 8.56
CA ARG A 103 -10.17 10.50 9.12
C ARG A 103 -9.62 9.52 10.14
N SER A 104 -8.30 9.40 10.18
CA SER A 104 -7.58 8.65 11.21
C SER A 104 -6.29 9.38 11.58
N GLU A 105 -5.92 9.32 12.85
CA GLU A 105 -4.56 9.60 13.30
C GLU A 105 -3.84 8.27 13.51
N GLY A 106 -2.52 8.25 13.37
CA GLY A 106 -1.82 6.99 13.48
C GLY A 106 -0.34 7.09 13.76
N ARG A 107 0.23 5.91 14.03
CA ARG A 107 1.66 5.70 14.18
C ARG A 107 2.12 4.65 13.20
N TYR A 108 3.29 4.84 12.63
CA TYR A 108 3.91 3.84 11.78
C TYR A 108 5.27 3.43 12.33
N TYR A 109 5.64 2.19 12.03
CA TYR A 109 6.92 1.60 12.35
C TYR A 109 7.42 0.83 11.14
N TYR A 110 8.70 0.93 10.88
CA TYR A 110 9.39 0.21 9.83
C TYR A 110 10.69 -0.36 10.41
N GLU A 111 10.99 -1.59 10.03
CA GLU A 111 12.28 -2.24 10.27
C GLU A 111 12.62 -3.08 9.04
N GLU A 112 13.84 -2.90 8.52
CA GLU A 112 14.34 -3.69 7.40
C GLU A 112 14.38 -5.19 7.74
N PRO A 113 14.27 -6.08 6.74
CA PRO A 113 13.98 -5.78 5.33
C PRO A 113 12.48 -5.62 5.01
N ASP A 114 11.59 -6.16 5.85
CA ASP A 114 10.20 -6.39 5.46
C ASP A 114 9.21 -6.31 6.63
N LYS A 115 9.56 -5.62 7.72
CA LYS A 115 8.65 -5.41 8.84
C LYS A 115 8.05 -4.02 8.81
N GLY A 116 6.74 -3.97 8.97
CA GLY A 116 5.98 -2.75 8.91
C GLY A 116 4.81 -2.82 9.85
N ARG A 117 4.44 -1.69 10.44
CA ARG A 117 3.22 -1.58 11.23
C ARG A 117 2.63 -0.20 11.06
N MET A 118 1.31 -0.13 10.94
CA MET A 118 0.55 1.11 11.01
C MET A 118 -0.62 0.89 11.95
N ASP A 119 -0.68 1.71 13.00
CA ASP A 119 -1.81 1.75 13.93
C ASP A 119 -2.65 2.98 13.59
N PHE A 120 -3.96 2.80 13.47
CA PHE A 120 -4.94 3.82 13.11
C PHE A 120 -5.94 3.99 14.26
N PHE A 121 -6.22 5.25 14.60
CA PHE A 121 -7.14 5.64 15.65
C PHE A 121 -8.09 6.72 15.13
N PRO A 122 -9.36 6.72 15.57
CA PRO A 122 -10.26 7.85 15.31
C PRO A 122 -9.70 9.13 15.96
N PRO A 123 -9.66 10.27 15.24
CA PRO A 123 -9.24 11.54 15.81
C PRO A 123 -10.18 11.96 16.94
N LYS A 124 -9.64 12.62 17.98
CA LYS A 124 -10.44 13.07 19.13
C LYS A 124 -11.47 14.13 18.76
N GLN A 125 -11.16 14.94 17.76
CA GLN A 125 -11.99 16.04 17.29
C GLN A 125 -12.04 16.01 15.77
N LEU A 126 -13.24 16.19 15.23
CA LEU A 126 -13.48 16.26 13.81
C LEU A 126 -14.36 17.46 13.51
N PRO A 127 -14.10 18.20 12.43
CA PRO A 127 -15.10 19.10 11.89
C PRO A 127 -16.30 18.28 11.40
N GLU A 128 -17.46 18.90 11.27
CA GLU A 128 -18.65 18.24 10.69
C GLU A 128 -18.47 18.03 9.17
N THR A 129 -17.89 19.03 8.51
CA THR A 129 -17.65 19.02 7.07
C THR A 129 -16.25 19.51 6.73
N ASN A 130 -15.82 19.19 5.51
CA ASN A 130 -14.59 19.69 4.94
C ASN A 130 -14.80 19.96 3.45
N GLU A 131 -14.25 21.05 2.95
CA GLU A 131 -14.21 21.32 1.52
C GLU A 131 -12.86 20.89 0.97
N THR A 132 -12.86 20.14 -0.12
CA THR A 132 -11.63 19.73 -0.78
C THR A 132 -11.89 19.57 -2.26
N ARG A 133 -11.10 20.26 -3.09
CA ARG A 133 -11.21 20.26 -4.57
C ARG A 133 -12.63 20.59 -5.07
N GLY A 134 -13.28 21.55 -4.42
CA GLY A 134 -14.64 22.01 -4.77
C GLY A 134 -15.76 21.03 -4.39
N VAL A 135 -15.47 20.03 -3.57
CA VAL A 135 -16.47 19.10 -3.02
C VAL A 135 -16.53 19.26 -1.51
N THR A 136 -17.74 19.45 -0.98
CA THR A 136 -18.00 19.40 0.46
C THR A 136 -18.26 17.97 0.90
N PHE A 137 -17.45 17.48 1.83
CA PHE A 137 -17.56 16.15 2.41
C PHE A 137 -18.18 16.22 3.80
N GLN A 138 -18.99 15.21 4.14
CA GLN A 138 -19.30 14.90 5.53
C GLN A 138 -18.11 14.17 6.14
N VAL A 139 -17.56 14.70 7.24
CA VAL A 139 -16.38 14.14 7.89
C VAL A 139 -16.80 13.17 8.98
N LYS A 140 -16.20 11.97 8.97
CA LYS A 140 -16.47 10.89 9.91
C LYS A 140 -15.17 10.33 10.48
N PRO A 141 -15.18 9.81 11.72
CA PRO A 141 -14.05 9.04 12.21
C PRO A 141 -13.96 7.72 11.43
N ASN A 142 -12.73 7.24 11.22
CA ASN A 142 -12.52 5.85 10.85
C ASN A 142 -12.47 4.95 12.10
N TYR A 143 -12.54 3.64 11.91
CA TYR A 143 -12.45 2.67 13.00
C TYR A 143 -11.01 2.45 13.46
N THR A 144 -10.84 1.86 14.65
CA THR A 144 -9.52 1.52 15.17
C THR A 144 -8.97 0.30 14.44
N GLN A 145 -7.81 0.43 13.79
CA GLN A 145 -7.24 -0.62 12.93
C GLN A 145 -5.73 -0.76 13.18
N SER A 146 -5.20 -1.96 13.01
CA SER A 146 -3.76 -2.18 12.86
C SER A 146 -3.48 -2.95 11.57
N TRP A 147 -2.54 -2.43 10.79
CA TRP A 147 -1.92 -3.18 9.69
C TRP A 147 -0.51 -3.58 10.14
N ILE A 148 -0.19 -4.88 10.12
CA ILE A 148 1.09 -5.40 10.59
C ILE A 148 1.66 -6.35 9.55
N CYS A 149 2.85 -6.05 9.04
CA CYS A 149 3.68 -6.97 8.28
C CYS A 149 4.81 -7.49 9.16
N THR A 150 4.88 -8.80 9.35
CA THR A 150 5.89 -9.46 10.19
C THR A 150 7.15 -9.86 9.40
N GLY A 151 7.12 -9.66 8.08
CA GLY A 151 8.06 -10.23 7.10
C GLY A 151 7.68 -11.65 6.64
N LYS A 152 6.71 -12.30 7.29
CA LYS A 152 6.20 -13.62 6.89
C LYS A 152 4.73 -13.61 6.57
N GLU A 153 3.97 -12.72 7.20
CA GLU A 153 2.54 -12.57 7.01
C GLU A 153 2.17 -11.09 7.17
N ILE A 154 1.02 -10.75 6.60
CA ILE A 154 0.35 -9.47 6.75
C ILE A 154 -0.93 -9.71 7.53
N LEU A 155 -1.11 -8.93 8.60
CA LEU A 155 -2.31 -8.89 9.41
C LEU A 155 -3.01 -7.56 9.18
N ASP A 156 -4.30 -7.62 8.85
CA ASP A 156 -5.20 -6.46 8.83
C ASP A 156 -6.25 -6.65 9.92
N ILE A 157 -6.14 -5.88 11.00
CA ILE A 157 -6.86 -6.08 12.25
C ILE A 157 -7.85 -4.94 12.46
N ASN A 158 -9.14 -5.27 12.59
CA ASN A 158 -10.17 -4.37 13.07
C ASN A 158 -10.33 -4.56 14.59
N HIS A 159 -9.93 -3.56 15.38
CA HIS A 159 -9.97 -3.63 16.84
C HIS A 159 -11.38 -3.44 17.42
N ASP A 160 -12.24 -2.71 16.73
CA ASP A 160 -13.59 -2.41 17.18
C ASP A 160 -14.46 -3.68 17.09
N GLU A 161 -14.32 -4.43 15.99
CA GLU A 161 -15.03 -5.71 15.79
C GLU A 161 -14.29 -6.92 16.38
N LYS A 162 -13.02 -6.75 16.77
CA LYS A 162 -12.12 -7.84 17.17
C LYS A 162 -12.02 -8.91 16.08
N THR A 163 -11.82 -8.48 14.85
CA THR A 163 -11.69 -9.34 13.68
C THR A 163 -10.38 -9.06 12.96
N TYR A 164 -9.87 -10.01 12.18
CA TYR A 164 -8.68 -9.77 11.36
C TYR A 164 -8.63 -10.65 10.12
N ASN A 165 -7.96 -10.14 9.09
CA ASN A 165 -7.55 -10.90 7.91
C ASN A 165 -6.04 -11.18 7.99
N MET A 166 -5.62 -12.29 7.38
CA MET A 166 -4.24 -12.73 7.37
C MET A 166 -3.84 -13.20 5.98
N VAL A 167 -2.69 -12.74 5.50
CA VAL A 167 -2.11 -13.13 4.21
C VAL A 167 -0.68 -13.60 4.43
N ASP A 168 -0.37 -14.84 4.08
CA ASP A 168 1.00 -15.35 4.15
C ASP A 168 1.83 -14.78 3.00
N ILE A 169 3.02 -14.25 3.30
CA ILE A 169 3.98 -13.82 2.30
C ILE A 169 4.73 -15.06 1.80
N PRO A 170 4.67 -15.39 0.50
CA PRO A 170 5.43 -16.51 -0.06
C PRO A 170 6.92 -16.38 0.25
N ALA A 171 7.61 -17.47 0.65
CA ALA A 171 9.02 -17.37 1.11
C ALA A 171 9.98 -16.73 0.08
N ARG A 172 9.68 -16.83 -1.23
CA ARG A 172 10.43 -16.15 -2.28
C ARG A 172 10.34 -14.62 -2.24
N PHE A 173 9.35 -14.05 -1.57
CA PHE A 173 9.12 -12.60 -1.45
C PHE A 173 9.46 -12.07 -0.05
N GLN A 174 9.72 -12.95 0.92
CA GLN A 174 10.19 -12.55 2.24
C GLN A 174 11.58 -11.90 2.11
N GLY A 175 11.76 -10.76 2.77
CA GLY A 175 12.97 -9.94 2.68
C GLY A 175 13.11 -9.10 1.40
N GLN A 176 12.12 -9.10 0.49
CA GLN A 176 12.19 -8.34 -0.79
C GLN A 176 11.46 -6.99 -0.74
N ASN A 177 11.46 -6.35 0.43
CA ASN A 177 10.62 -5.21 0.81
C ASN A 177 9.12 -5.55 0.82
N ILE A 178 8.40 -4.92 1.74
CA ILE A 178 6.93 -4.90 1.72
C ILE A 178 6.54 -4.20 0.41
N ILE A 179 5.75 -4.82 -0.46
CA ILE A 179 5.40 -4.28 -1.79
C ILE A 179 3.94 -3.77 -1.86
N GLU A 180 3.06 -4.22 -0.95
CA GLU A 180 1.61 -4.03 -1.08
C GLU A 180 0.99 -2.98 -0.13
N SER A 181 1.81 -2.32 0.69
CA SER A 181 1.37 -1.21 1.53
C SER A 181 1.55 0.13 0.77
N PRO A 182 1.09 1.28 1.29
CA PRO A 182 1.65 2.60 0.91
C PRO A 182 3.10 2.80 1.42
N LEU A 183 3.53 2.04 2.45
CA LEU A 183 4.89 2.03 2.99
C LEU A 183 6.05 1.58 2.06
N PRO A 184 5.90 0.67 1.08
CA PRO A 184 6.91 0.28 0.08
C PRO A 184 7.50 1.47 -0.65
N PHE A 185 6.68 2.48 -0.93
CA PHE A 185 7.15 3.72 -1.54
C PHE A 185 8.12 4.46 -0.64
N LEU A 186 8.00 4.31 0.68
CA LEU A 186 8.88 5.01 1.60
C LEU A 186 10.24 4.31 1.76
N PHE A 187 10.36 3.01 1.45
CA PHE A 187 11.54 2.22 1.81
C PHE A 187 12.00 1.22 0.75
N GLY A 188 13.26 1.35 0.31
CA GLY A 188 14.06 0.25 -0.21
C GLY A 188 13.84 -0.18 -1.66
N MET A 189 12.89 0.39 -2.41
CA MET A 189 12.78 0.10 -3.85
C MET A 189 13.92 0.78 -4.63
N LYS A 190 14.57 0.03 -5.52
CA LYS A 190 15.61 0.60 -6.40
C LYS A 190 14.99 1.50 -7.46
N ALA A 191 15.68 2.55 -7.88
CA ALA A 191 15.22 3.46 -8.93
C ALA A 191 14.88 2.71 -10.22
N GLU A 192 15.70 1.74 -10.61
CA GLU A 192 15.44 0.87 -11.77
C GLU A 192 14.18 0.01 -11.62
N GLU A 193 13.87 -0.44 -10.40
CA GLU A 193 12.64 -1.21 -10.15
C GLU A 193 11.41 -0.31 -10.15
N MET A 194 11.51 0.92 -9.63
CA MET A 194 10.44 1.91 -9.71
C MET A 194 10.09 2.20 -11.18
N LYS A 195 11.08 2.47 -12.04
CA LYS A 195 10.89 2.73 -13.48
C LYS A 195 10.27 1.56 -14.25
N LYS A 196 10.54 0.32 -13.82
CA LYS A 196 9.91 -0.88 -14.41
C LYS A 196 8.45 -1.05 -14.00
N ARG A 197 8.08 -0.52 -12.83
CA ARG A 197 6.74 -0.71 -12.24
C ARG A 197 5.81 0.46 -12.50
N TYR A 198 6.35 1.65 -12.74
CA TYR A 198 5.56 2.88 -12.82
C TYR A 198 5.98 3.77 -13.98
N LEU A 199 5.00 4.39 -14.62
CA LEU A 199 5.19 5.62 -15.40
C LEU A 199 5.28 6.78 -14.43
N MET A 200 6.36 7.57 -14.48
CA MET A 200 6.65 8.57 -13.45
C MET A 200 7.01 9.93 -14.04
N THR A 201 6.50 10.98 -13.42
CA THR A 201 6.80 12.37 -13.77
C THR A 201 6.95 13.24 -12.52
N LEU A 202 7.51 14.43 -12.67
CA LEU A 202 7.42 15.48 -11.66
C LEU A 202 6.04 16.11 -11.75
N GLY A 203 5.38 16.29 -10.61
CA GLY A 203 4.05 16.92 -10.56
C GLY A 203 4.11 18.40 -10.20
N ASP A 204 2.97 19.07 -10.26
CA ASP A 204 2.86 20.54 -10.18
C ASP A 204 3.39 21.17 -8.87
N MET A 205 3.38 20.41 -7.78
CA MET A 205 3.94 20.85 -6.48
C MET A 205 5.47 20.72 -6.38
N HIS A 206 6.16 20.21 -7.40
CA HIS A 206 7.61 20.05 -7.39
C HIS A 206 8.29 21.42 -7.30
N ASN A 207 8.97 21.66 -6.18
CA ASN A 207 9.64 22.92 -5.90
C ASN A 207 10.80 22.69 -4.92
N PRO A 208 11.98 22.28 -5.42
CA PRO A 208 13.13 22.00 -4.58
C PRO A 208 13.58 23.19 -3.73
N GLN A 209 13.37 24.43 -4.21
CA GLN A 209 13.71 25.66 -3.50
C GLN A 209 12.84 25.87 -2.25
N LYS A 210 11.60 25.35 -2.26
CA LYS A 210 10.70 25.32 -1.10
C LYS A 210 10.83 24.03 -0.29
N GLY A 211 11.78 23.18 -0.62
CA GLY A 211 12.06 21.94 0.09
C GLY A 211 11.14 20.78 -0.26
N VAL A 212 10.44 20.83 -1.41
CA VAL A 212 9.45 19.83 -1.81
C VAL A 212 9.83 19.20 -3.14
N ILE A 213 9.87 17.87 -3.16
CA ILE A 213 9.91 17.07 -4.39
C ILE A 213 8.54 16.42 -4.56
N HIS A 214 7.92 16.55 -5.73
CA HIS A 214 6.63 15.94 -6.01
C HIS A 214 6.74 14.96 -7.17
N ILE A 215 6.55 13.67 -6.87
CA ILE A 215 6.58 12.59 -7.85
C ILE A 215 5.15 12.11 -8.07
N VAL A 216 4.75 12.01 -9.33
CA VAL A 216 3.48 11.41 -9.76
C VAL A 216 3.81 10.10 -10.47
N ALA A 217 3.15 9.02 -10.08
CA ALA A 217 3.38 7.67 -10.59
C ALA A 217 2.06 7.00 -10.99
N ALA A 218 2.05 6.27 -12.10
CA ALA A 218 0.94 5.39 -12.50
C ALA A 218 1.45 3.95 -12.65
N PRO A 219 0.81 2.95 -12.05
CA PRO A 219 1.27 1.57 -12.13
C PRO A 219 1.17 1.03 -13.57
N LEU A 220 2.19 0.26 -13.97
CA LEU A 220 2.24 -0.46 -15.25
C LEU A 220 1.64 -1.85 -15.15
N HIS A 221 1.70 -2.49 -13.98
CA HIS A 221 1.25 -3.87 -13.82
C HIS A 221 -0.30 -3.94 -13.72
N PRO A 222 -0.98 -4.78 -14.53
CA PRO A 222 -2.45 -4.83 -14.56
C PRO A 222 -3.09 -5.13 -13.20
N ALA A 223 -2.44 -5.94 -12.37
CA ALA A 223 -2.95 -6.23 -11.02
C ALA A 223 -3.01 -4.96 -10.14
N GLN A 224 -2.03 -4.07 -10.24
CA GLN A 224 -1.99 -2.82 -9.49
C GLN A 224 -2.92 -1.77 -10.10
N GLN A 225 -3.08 -1.77 -11.42
CA GLN A 225 -4.02 -0.87 -12.12
C GLN A 225 -5.49 -1.09 -11.73
N ARG A 226 -5.83 -2.29 -11.25
CA ARG A 226 -7.17 -2.58 -10.69
C ARG A 226 -7.40 -1.89 -9.35
N GLU A 227 -6.34 -1.65 -8.58
CA GLU A 227 -6.43 -0.99 -7.28
C GLU A 227 -6.26 0.52 -7.42
N TYR A 228 -5.22 0.94 -8.12
CA TYR A 228 -4.81 2.34 -8.21
C TYR A 228 -4.56 2.77 -9.64
N ARG A 229 -5.01 3.98 -9.98
CA ARG A 229 -4.70 4.62 -11.26
C ARG A 229 -3.54 5.61 -11.17
N ARG A 230 -3.32 6.19 -9.99
CA ARG A 230 -2.32 7.25 -9.77
C ARG A 230 -1.88 7.28 -8.31
N ILE A 231 -0.61 7.52 -8.12
CA ILE A 231 0.09 7.63 -6.84
C ILE A 231 0.87 8.93 -6.88
N GLU A 232 0.84 9.69 -5.80
CA GLU A 232 1.58 10.93 -5.68
C GLU A 232 2.33 10.93 -4.37
N VAL A 233 3.61 11.26 -4.44
CA VAL A 233 4.52 11.25 -3.29
C VAL A 233 5.17 12.60 -3.18
N LEU A 234 5.03 13.22 -2.00
CA LEU A 234 5.77 14.41 -1.63
C LEU A 234 6.95 14.00 -0.75
N LEU A 235 8.17 14.34 -1.16
CA LEU A 235 9.38 14.13 -0.38
C LEU A 235 9.93 15.47 0.11
N ASN A 236 10.54 15.45 1.29
CA ASN A 236 11.37 16.55 1.76
C ASN A 236 12.75 16.50 1.08
N THR A 237 13.25 17.63 0.57
CA THR A 237 14.55 17.65 -0.15
C THR A 237 15.77 17.42 0.75
N ALA A 238 15.63 17.60 2.07
CA ALA A 238 16.74 17.49 3.01
C ALA A 238 17.08 16.03 3.35
N ASP A 239 16.07 15.19 3.54
CA ASP A 239 16.24 13.80 3.98
C ASP A 239 15.59 12.76 3.05
N PHE A 240 14.88 13.21 2.01
CA PHE A 240 14.13 12.37 1.06
C PHE A 240 13.07 11.49 1.73
N LEU A 241 12.63 11.86 2.95
CA LEU A 241 11.53 11.20 3.61
C LEU A 241 10.19 11.72 3.07
N PRO A 242 9.20 10.83 2.88
CA PRO A 242 7.90 11.25 2.38
C PRO A 242 7.12 12.04 3.43
N THR A 243 6.69 13.24 3.07
CA THR A 243 5.82 14.09 3.90
C THR A 243 4.35 13.84 3.61
N ALA A 244 4.01 13.35 2.42
CA ALA A 244 2.66 12.93 2.08
C ALA A 244 2.65 11.88 0.97
N VAL A 245 1.66 11.00 0.99
CA VAL A 245 1.36 10.06 -0.09
C VAL A 245 -0.13 10.14 -0.41
N ARG A 246 -0.48 10.26 -1.67
CA ARG A 246 -1.86 10.26 -2.16
C ARG A 246 -2.05 9.13 -3.16
N LEU A 247 -3.11 8.35 -2.98
CA LEU A 247 -3.48 7.21 -3.81
C LEU A 247 -4.86 7.46 -4.40
N TRP A 248 -4.95 7.44 -5.72
CA TRP A 248 -6.23 7.47 -6.44
C TRP A 248 -6.63 6.07 -6.81
N GLY A 249 -7.80 5.64 -6.34
CA GLY A 249 -8.37 4.35 -6.72
C GLY A 249 -8.62 4.26 -8.22
N ALA A 250 -8.65 3.05 -8.76
CA ALA A 250 -8.77 2.80 -10.20
C ALA A 250 -9.97 3.53 -10.85
N SER A 251 -11.10 3.63 -10.14
CA SER A 251 -12.30 4.33 -10.61
C SER A 251 -12.14 5.86 -10.65
N GLY A 252 -11.21 6.43 -9.88
CA GLY A 252 -11.09 7.87 -9.64
C GLY A 252 -12.13 8.43 -8.66
N ASN A 253 -13.03 7.61 -8.12
CA ASN A 253 -14.08 8.02 -7.18
C ASN A 253 -13.65 7.96 -5.72
N ASN A 254 -12.50 7.34 -5.45
CA ASN A 254 -11.94 7.22 -4.12
C ASN A 254 -10.48 7.67 -4.11
N GLU A 255 -10.11 8.29 -3.00
CA GLU A 255 -8.75 8.76 -2.77
C GLU A 255 -8.36 8.49 -1.32
N THR A 256 -7.14 8.00 -1.11
CA THR A 256 -6.54 7.88 0.21
C THR A 256 -5.32 8.78 0.29
N VAL A 257 -5.24 9.61 1.33
CA VAL A 257 -4.11 10.51 1.59
C VAL A 257 -3.51 10.19 2.95
N TYR A 258 -2.19 10.03 2.98
CA TYR A 258 -1.38 9.96 4.19
C TYR A 258 -0.56 11.24 4.29
N VAL A 259 -0.56 11.88 5.46
CA VAL A 259 0.27 13.05 5.78
C VAL A 259 1.16 12.69 6.96
N PHE A 260 2.48 12.68 6.75
CA PHE A 260 3.46 12.33 7.77
C PHE A 260 3.94 13.58 8.48
N THR A 261 3.77 13.63 9.81
CA THR A 261 3.99 14.87 10.58
C THR A 261 5.28 14.87 11.38
N LYS A 262 5.83 13.69 11.69
CA LYS A 262 7.10 13.51 12.40
C LYS A 262 7.76 12.21 11.96
N HIS A 263 8.98 12.31 11.45
CA HIS A 263 9.87 11.17 11.27
C HIS A 263 10.85 11.16 12.44
N ALA A 264 10.94 10.04 13.15
CA ALA A 264 12.00 9.81 14.12
C ALA A 264 12.83 8.62 13.65
N THR A 265 14.06 8.91 13.20
CA THR A 265 15.09 7.91 12.96
C THR A 265 15.75 7.55 14.29
N ARG A 266 15.04 6.78 15.12
CA ARG A 266 15.58 6.36 16.42
C ARG A 266 16.33 5.04 16.24
N LYS A 267 17.57 4.96 16.73
CA LYS A 267 18.13 3.68 17.20
C LYS A 267 17.31 3.29 18.42
N LEU A 268 16.12 2.69 18.25
CA LEU A 268 15.22 2.28 19.34
C LEU A 268 15.99 1.46 20.37
N PRO A 269 16.50 2.06 21.47
CA PRO A 269 17.04 1.25 22.51
C PRO A 269 15.81 0.75 23.28
N TRP A 270 15.78 -0.53 23.64
CA TRP A 270 14.84 -1.08 24.62
C TRP A 270 13.30 -1.03 24.32
N LEU A 271 12.79 -1.23 23.10
CA LEU A 271 11.39 -1.71 22.99
C LEU A 271 11.28 -3.09 23.66
N PRO A 272 10.57 -3.24 24.80
CA PRO A 272 10.57 -4.49 25.56
C PRO A 272 9.83 -5.63 24.84
N GLN A 273 9.06 -5.30 23.80
CA GLN A 273 8.45 -6.23 22.84
C GLN A 273 8.52 -5.62 21.44
N SER A 274 8.88 -6.43 20.44
CA SER A 274 8.88 -6.02 19.03
C SER A 274 7.49 -5.51 18.63
N PRO A 275 7.34 -4.32 18.01
CA PRO A 275 6.04 -3.79 17.65
C PRO A 275 5.37 -4.62 16.56
N PHE A 276 6.14 -5.49 15.88
CA PHE A 276 5.70 -6.38 14.81
C PHE A 276 5.28 -7.76 15.33
N GLN A 277 5.44 -8.04 16.62
CA GLN A 277 5.11 -9.33 17.22
C GLN A 277 4.09 -9.13 18.34
N GLY A 278 2.88 -9.61 18.11
CA GLY A 278 1.85 -9.70 19.13
C GLY A 278 0.91 -10.84 18.79
N ARG A 279 0.84 -11.86 19.66
CA ARG A 279 -0.25 -12.83 19.56
C ARG A 279 -1.52 -12.05 19.87
N LEU A 280 -2.42 -11.95 18.89
CA LEU A 280 -3.72 -11.33 19.11
C LEU A 280 -4.42 -12.03 20.29
N PRO A 281 -5.09 -11.28 21.18
CA PRO A 281 -5.86 -11.89 22.26
C PRO A 281 -6.84 -12.92 21.71
N ALA A 282 -7.13 -13.98 22.49
CA ALA A 282 -8.03 -15.06 22.07
C ALA A 282 -9.45 -14.60 21.66
N ALA A 283 -9.84 -13.37 22.03
CA ALA A 283 -11.10 -12.76 21.63
C ALA A 283 -11.17 -12.34 20.15
N TYR A 284 -10.03 -12.27 19.44
CA TYR A 284 -9.99 -11.87 18.04
C TYR A 284 -10.34 -13.04 17.11
N LYS A 285 -11.18 -12.78 16.11
CA LYS A 285 -11.64 -13.77 15.15
C LYS A 285 -10.99 -13.57 13.78
N LEU A 286 -10.35 -14.61 13.27
CA LEU A 286 -9.85 -14.67 11.91
C LEU A 286 -11.03 -14.75 10.93
N LEU A 287 -11.15 -13.78 10.03
CA LEU A 287 -12.19 -13.77 8.99
C LEU A 287 -11.72 -14.46 7.72
N VAL A 288 -10.52 -14.10 7.26
CA VAL A 288 -9.91 -14.62 6.03
C VAL A 288 -8.45 -14.97 6.29
N HIS A 289 -8.05 -16.16 5.84
CA HIS A 289 -6.64 -16.55 5.75
C HIS A 289 -6.31 -16.91 4.30
N GLU A 290 -5.58 -16.03 3.64
CA GLU A 290 -5.01 -16.31 2.34
C GLU A 290 -3.63 -16.94 2.52
N LYS A 291 -3.55 -18.25 2.28
CA LYS A 291 -2.30 -18.99 2.38
C LYS A 291 -1.44 -18.75 1.15
N ALA A 292 -0.13 -18.68 1.36
CA ALA A 292 0.82 -18.57 0.26
C ALA A 292 0.66 -19.81 -0.65
N PRO A 293 0.63 -19.62 -1.98
CA PRO A 293 0.57 -20.75 -2.89
C PRO A 293 1.78 -21.67 -2.66
N PRO A 294 1.58 -23.01 -2.72
CA PRO A 294 2.67 -23.95 -2.53
C PRO A 294 3.80 -23.62 -3.51
N GLN A 295 5.02 -23.54 -2.99
CA GLN A 295 6.17 -23.30 -3.84
C GLN A 295 6.33 -24.49 -4.78
N MET A 296 6.19 -24.26 -6.08
CA MET A 296 6.67 -25.23 -7.05
C MET A 296 8.19 -25.29 -6.88
N ASN A 297 8.67 -26.41 -6.32
CA ASN A 297 10.09 -26.78 -6.27
C ASN A 297 10.60 -27.02 -7.70
N ASN A 298 10.72 -25.97 -8.50
CA ASN A 298 11.58 -26.00 -9.66
C ASN A 298 12.93 -25.45 -9.22
N ALA A 299 13.71 -26.32 -8.60
CA ALA A 299 15.16 -26.19 -8.57
C ALA A 299 15.69 -26.32 -10.01
N GLN A 300 15.44 -25.32 -10.85
CA GLN A 300 16.12 -25.14 -12.12
C GLN A 300 17.14 -24.03 -11.91
N LYS A 301 18.35 -24.44 -11.53
CA LYS A 301 19.52 -23.56 -11.57
C LYS A 301 19.78 -23.25 -13.05
N ILE A 302 19.45 -22.03 -13.47
CA ILE A 302 19.85 -21.53 -14.78
C ILE A 302 21.34 -21.19 -14.68
N LEU A 303 22.17 -21.94 -15.41
CA LEU A 303 23.59 -21.63 -15.51
C LEU A 303 23.79 -20.35 -16.37
N PRO A 304 24.90 -19.61 -16.22
CA PRO A 304 25.14 -18.31 -16.89
C PRO A 304 25.04 -18.32 -18.43
N ASN A 305 25.00 -19.51 -19.02
CA ASN A 305 24.94 -19.83 -20.44
C ASN A 305 23.54 -20.30 -20.90
N GLY A 306 22.50 -20.19 -20.07
CA GLY A 306 21.12 -20.46 -20.47
C GLY A 306 20.73 -21.94 -20.57
N GLN A 307 21.56 -22.85 -20.05
CA GLN A 307 21.23 -24.27 -19.94
C GLN A 307 20.54 -24.61 -18.62
N ILE A 308 19.56 -25.50 -18.68
CA ILE A 308 18.84 -26.05 -17.52
C ILE A 308 19.51 -27.38 -17.14
N GLU A 309 20.20 -27.44 -16.00
CA GLU A 309 20.61 -28.72 -15.40
C GLU A 309 19.38 -29.43 -14.81
N ARG A 310 19.04 -30.59 -15.37
CA ARG A 310 18.13 -31.54 -14.71
C ARG A 310 18.97 -32.45 -13.83
N THR A 311 18.89 -32.32 -12.51
CA THR A 311 19.41 -33.33 -11.60
C THR A 311 18.52 -34.58 -11.70
N ALA A 312 18.99 -35.60 -12.41
CA ALA A 312 18.36 -36.90 -12.40
C ALA A 312 18.54 -37.53 -11.00
N GLN A 313 17.44 -37.75 -10.28
CA GLN A 313 17.44 -38.63 -9.12
C GLN A 313 17.72 -40.06 -9.60
N GLY A 314 18.93 -40.55 -9.33
CA GLY A 314 19.30 -41.94 -9.56
C GLY A 314 18.49 -42.85 -8.64
N ASN A 315 17.59 -43.64 -9.22
CA ASN A 315 17.02 -44.82 -8.57
C ASN A 315 18.09 -45.91 -8.54
N GLY A 316 18.75 -46.08 -7.39
CA GLY A 316 19.50 -47.29 -7.10
C GLY A 316 18.54 -48.46 -6.91
N ARG A 317 18.63 -49.46 -7.79
CA ARG A 317 18.19 -50.83 -7.48
C ARG A 317 19.30 -51.79 -7.88
N ALA A 318 19.91 -52.36 -6.85
CA ALA A 318 20.91 -53.41 -6.93
C ALA A 318 20.26 -54.70 -7.43
N THR A 319 20.92 -55.34 -8.39
CA THR A 319 20.72 -56.73 -8.77
C THR A 319 21.47 -57.61 -7.78
N VAL A 320 20.77 -58.49 -7.05
CA VAL A 320 21.38 -59.68 -6.42
C VAL A 320 20.37 -60.83 -6.49
N GLN A 321 20.77 -61.85 -7.26
CA GLN A 321 20.32 -63.25 -7.36
C GLN A 321 18.88 -63.54 -7.75
#